data_AF-A0A7J8WCU4-F1
#
_entry.id   AF-A0A7J8WCU4-F1
#
_cell.length_a   1.000
_cell.length_b   1.000
_cell.length_c   1.000
_cell.angle_alpha   90.00
_cell.angle_beta   90.00
_cell.angle_gamma   90.00
#
_symmetry.space_group_name_H-M   'P 1'
#
loop_
_entity.id
_entity.type
_entity.pdbx_description
1 polymer ?
#
loop_
_entity_poly.entity_id
_entity_poly.type
_entity_poly.pdbx_seq_one_letter_code
_entity_poly.pdbx_strand_id
1 'polypeptide(L)'
;VLAKFEDFPIKKLETIRAAAALYSKSNLVVSNLKNWEVKSPAAQLLNKFDCYFTKVKEELDAFERTKDEESRNFKSHGIDFDFNIFVTIKELMVDVSSNCMELVLKEWGETKGANDAEKKANKNLLWRAFKLAFRVYSFAGGNDERADKLAKELANEVLCGSS
;
A
#
# COMPACT_ATOMS: atom_id res chain seq x y z
N VAL A 1 -36.81 15.01 3.17
CA VAL A 1 -38.02 14.60 3.94
C VAL A 1 -37.74 14.51 5.44
N LEU A 2 -36.63 13.90 5.88
CA LEU A 2 -36.29 13.76 7.32
C LEU A 2 -35.84 15.05 8.04
N ALA A 3 -35.28 16.02 7.31
CA ALA A 3 -34.85 17.32 7.89
C ALA A 3 -36.01 18.24 8.31
N LYS A 4 -37.27 17.80 8.14
CA LYS A 4 -38.48 18.57 8.51
C LYS A 4 -38.93 18.33 9.96
N PHE A 5 -38.29 17.42 10.68
CA PHE A 5 -38.54 17.19 12.10
C PHE A 5 -37.53 18.01 12.92
N GLU A 6 -38.02 18.92 13.77
CA GLU A 6 -37.21 19.87 14.55
C GLU A 6 -36.12 19.20 15.39
N ASP A 7 -36.36 17.99 15.89
CA ASP A 7 -35.42 17.24 16.75
C ASP A 7 -34.62 16.15 16.00
N PHE A 8 -34.65 16.13 14.66
CA PHE A 8 -33.94 15.08 13.92
C PHE A 8 -32.42 15.23 14.11
N PRO A 9 -31.68 14.17 14.48
CA PRO A 9 -30.28 14.27 14.82
C PRO A 9 -29.39 14.31 13.55
N ILE A 10 -29.51 15.40 12.78
CA ILE A 10 -28.84 15.61 11.50
C ILE A 10 -27.33 15.42 11.65
N LYS A 11 -26.72 16.10 12.64
CA LYS A 11 -25.27 16.04 12.90
C LYS A 11 -24.79 14.61 13.15
N LYS A 12 -25.47 13.89 14.06
CA LYS A 12 -25.15 12.49 14.35
C LYS A 12 -25.25 11.63 13.09
N LEU A 13 -26.28 11.84 12.28
CA LEU A 13 -26.47 11.09 11.04
C LEU A 13 -25.37 11.38 10.01
N GLU A 14 -24.95 12.64 9.87
CA GLU A 14 -23.82 13.03 9.02
C GLU A 14 -22.52 12.39 9.49
N THR A 15 -22.25 12.40 10.80
CA THR A 15 -21.09 11.73 11.39
C THR A 15 -21.11 10.22 11.15
N ILE A 16 -22.27 9.56 11.29
CA ILE A 16 -22.43 8.13 10.97
C ILE A 16 -22.11 7.88 9.49
N ARG A 17 -22.62 8.72 8.58
CA ARG A 17 -22.33 8.59 7.14
C ARG A 17 -20.85 8.76 6.85
N ALA A 18 -20.19 9.73 7.46
CA ALA A 18 -18.75 9.96 7.29
C ALA A 18 -17.93 8.75 7.77
N ALA A 19 -18.23 8.23 8.97
CA ALA A 19 -17.58 7.03 9.51
C ALA A 19 -17.82 5.80 8.61
N ALA A 20 -19.05 5.57 8.15
CA ALA A 20 -19.37 4.45 7.26
C ALA A 20 -18.68 4.57 5.89
N ALA A 21 -18.59 5.77 5.33
CA ALA A 21 -17.90 6.02 4.07
C ALA A 21 -16.39 5.75 4.19
N LEU A 22 -15.77 6.22 5.28
CA LEU A 22 -14.36 5.95 5.57
C LEU A 22 -14.11 4.45 5.71
N TYR A 23 -14.90 3.75 6.52
CA TYR A 23 -14.79 2.30 6.71
C TYR A 23 -14.93 1.54 5.38
N SER A 24 -15.94 1.87 4.58
CA SER A 24 -16.18 1.24 3.28
C SER A 24 -14.99 1.44 2.33
N LYS A 25 -14.47 2.68 2.25
CA LYS A 25 -13.31 3.01 1.42
C LYS A 25 -12.07 2.24 1.87
N SER A 26 -11.79 2.19 3.16
CA SER A 26 -10.66 1.44 3.71
C SER A 26 -10.77 -0.07 3.48
N ASN A 27 -11.97 -0.64 3.62
CA ASN A 27 -12.19 -2.07 3.32
C ASN A 27 -12.03 -2.40 1.84
N LEU A 28 -12.42 -1.48 0.94
CA LEU A 28 -12.15 -1.65 -0.48
C LEU A 28 -10.64 -1.73 -0.74
N VAL A 29 -9.84 -0.89 -0.08
CA VAL A 29 -8.37 -0.95 -0.17
C VAL A 29 -7.85 -2.29 0.36
N VAL A 30 -8.28 -2.71 1.55
CA VAL A 30 -7.92 -4.01 2.13
C VAL A 30 -8.26 -5.16 1.19
N SER A 31 -9.46 -5.17 0.61
CA SER A 31 -9.90 -6.21 -0.32
C SER A 31 -9.04 -6.23 -1.58
N ASN A 32 -8.73 -5.07 -2.16
CA ASN A 32 -7.90 -4.98 -3.34
C ASN A 32 -6.47 -5.49 -3.08
N LEU A 33 -5.90 -5.18 -1.91
CA LEU A 33 -4.56 -5.64 -1.53
C LEU A 33 -4.53 -7.15 -1.25
N LYS A 34 -5.53 -7.70 -0.55
CA LYS A 34 -5.63 -9.15 -0.29
C LYS A 34 -5.79 -9.97 -1.56
N ASN A 35 -6.50 -9.42 -2.55
CA ASN A 35 -6.73 -10.07 -3.84
C ASN A 35 -5.72 -9.65 -4.91
N TRP A 36 -4.58 -9.08 -4.51
CA TRP A 36 -3.61 -8.56 -5.46
C TRP A 36 -2.92 -9.71 -6.22
N GLU A 37 -3.16 -9.79 -7.52
CA GLU A 37 -2.56 -10.83 -8.35
C GLU A 37 -1.09 -10.52 -8.66
N VAL A 38 -0.19 -11.40 -8.20
CA VAL A 38 1.25 -11.35 -8.51
C VAL A 38 1.54 -12.31 -9.66
N LYS A 39 1.61 -11.75 -10.87
CA LYS A 39 1.86 -12.49 -12.11
C LYS A 39 2.89 -11.74 -12.96
N SER A 40 3.67 -12.50 -13.73
CA SER A 40 4.59 -11.97 -14.76
C SER A 40 3.80 -11.23 -15.85
N PRO A 41 4.35 -10.17 -16.48
CA PRO A 41 5.69 -9.60 -16.31
C PRO A 41 5.84 -8.69 -15.08
N ALA A 42 6.93 -8.84 -14.32
CA ALA A 42 7.15 -8.06 -13.10
C ALA A 42 7.20 -6.54 -13.35
N ALA A 43 7.64 -6.10 -14.54
CA ALA A 43 7.59 -4.70 -14.93
C ALA A 43 6.18 -4.09 -14.92
N GLN A 44 5.18 -4.85 -15.39
CA GLN A 44 3.79 -4.40 -15.39
C GLN A 44 3.19 -4.44 -13.99
N LEU A 45 3.50 -5.48 -13.23
CA LEU A 45 3.08 -5.61 -11.84
C LEU A 45 3.57 -4.44 -10.99
N LEU A 46 4.87 -4.12 -11.06
CA LEU A 46 5.48 -3.01 -10.34
C LEU A 46 4.85 -1.66 -10.72
N ASN A 47 4.61 -1.42 -12.02
CA ASN A 47 3.93 -0.21 -12.47
C ASN A 47 2.52 -0.08 -11.85
N LYS A 48 1.75 -1.16 -11.91
CA LYS A 48 0.38 -1.19 -11.38
C LYS A 48 0.39 -0.95 -9.87
N PHE A 49 1.30 -1.60 -9.16
CA PHE A 49 1.42 -1.46 -7.71
C PHE A 49 1.91 -0.08 -7.31
N ASP A 50 2.92 0.49 -7.98
CA ASP A 50 3.42 1.84 -7.69
C ASP A 50 2.33 2.92 -7.85
N CYS A 51 1.56 2.85 -8.94
CA CYS A 51 0.41 3.73 -9.16
C CYS A 51 -0.66 3.58 -8.08
N TYR A 52 -0.96 2.35 -7.66
CA TYR A 52 -1.95 2.08 -6.62
C TYR A 52 -1.49 2.56 -5.25
N PHE A 53 -0.26 2.20 -4.87
CA PHE A 53 0.41 2.62 -3.66
C PHE A 53 0.43 4.15 -3.52
N THR A 54 0.80 4.87 -4.59
CA THR A 54 0.85 6.33 -4.56
C THR A 54 -0.52 6.94 -4.25
N LYS A 55 -1.59 6.44 -4.88
CA LYS A 55 -2.97 6.89 -4.61
C LYS A 55 -3.41 6.62 -3.18
N VAL A 56 -3.22 5.37 -2.70
CA VAL A 56 -3.63 5.00 -1.34
C VAL A 56 -2.83 5.76 -0.30
N LYS A 57 -1.52 5.96 -0.53
CA LYS A 57 -0.66 6.74 0.36
C LYS A 57 -1.15 8.18 0.48
N GLU A 58 -1.45 8.86 -0.62
CA GLU A 58 -1.96 10.24 -0.60
C GLU A 58 -3.27 10.35 0.20
N GLU A 59 -4.19 9.41 -0.01
CA GLU A 59 -5.45 9.36 0.72
C GLU A 59 -5.26 9.06 2.21
N LEU A 60 -4.40 8.11 2.55
CA LEU A 60 -4.14 7.73 3.94
C LEU A 60 -3.41 8.85 4.69
N ASP A 61 -2.43 9.50 4.06
CA ASP A 61 -1.75 10.67 4.63
C ASP A 61 -2.76 11.80 4.88
N ALA A 62 -3.75 12.00 4.01
CA ALA A 62 -4.81 12.97 4.23
C ALA A 62 -5.68 12.60 5.44
N PHE A 63 -6.06 11.33 5.57
CA PHE A 63 -6.81 10.85 6.74
C PHE A 63 -6.02 10.91 8.04
N GLU A 64 -4.71 10.63 8.02
CA GLU A 64 -3.87 10.71 9.22
C GLU A 64 -3.76 12.14 9.77
N ARG A 65 -3.73 13.15 8.90
CA ARG A 65 -3.71 14.57 9.31
C ARG A 65 -4.98 15.00 10.05
N THR A 66 -6.13 14.42 9.70
CA THR A 66 -7.43 14.75 10.32
C THR A 66 -7.89 13.72 11.35
N LYS A 67 -7.12 12.63 11.54
CA LYS A 67 -7.49 11.48 12.38
C LYS A 67 -7.91 11.88 13.80
N ASP A 68 -7.15 12.76 14.45
CA ASP A 68 -7.43 13.14 15.84
C ASP A 68 -8.72 13.95 15.96
N GLU A 69 -9.01 14.81 14.96
CA GLU A 69 -10.25 15.58 14.89
C GLU A 69 -11.45 14.67 14.61
N GLU A 70 -11.35 13.81 13.60
CA GLU A 70 -12.39 12.84 13.26
C GLU A 70 -12.65 11.86 14.41
N SER A 71 -11.62 11.38 15.09
CA SER A 71 -11.76 10.49 16.26
C SER A 71 -12.56 11.16 17.39
N ARG A 72 -12.28 12.44 17.68
CA ARG A 72 -13.06 13.20 18.67
C ARG A 72 -14.50 13.42 18.20
N ASN A 73 -14.71 13.72 16.92
CA ASN A 73 -16.03 13.92 16.33
C ASN A 73 -16.88 12.64 16.35
N PHE A 74 -16.28 11.49 16.05
CA PHE A 74 -16.95 10.20 16.11
C PHE A 74 -17.33 9.84 17.56
N LYS A 75 -16.38 9.97 18.49
CA LYS A 75 -16.61 9.69 19.91
C LYS A 75 -17.67 10.58 20.54
N SER A 76 -17.73 11.88 20.18
CA SER A 76 -18.76 12.80 20.70
C SER A 76 -20.18 12.40 20.29
N HIS A 77 -20.32 11.61 19.22
CA HIS A 77 -21.57 11.06 18.74
C HIS A 77 -21.78 9.57 19.13
N GLY A 78 -20.90 9.01 19.97
CA GLY A 78 -20.95 7.62 20.43
C GLY A 78 -20.56 6.60 19.37
N ILE A 79 -19.77 6.99 18.38
CA ILE A 79 -19.28 6.11 17.32
C ILE A 79 -17.85 5.71 17.67
N ASP A 80 -17.64 4.41 17.87
CA ASP A 80 -16.31 3.84 18.05
C ASP A 80 -15.79 3.35 16.69
N PHE A 81 -14.89 4.12 16.09
CA PHE A 81 -14.30 3.79 14.80
C PHE A 81 -12.94 3.13 15.01
N ASP A 82 -12.77 1.92 14.47
CA ASP A 82 -11.51 1.19 14.54
C ASP A 82 -10.51 1.70 13.48
N PHE A 83 -9.58 2.56 13.93
CA PHE A 83 -8.49 3.07 13.09
C PHE A 83 -7.37 2.04 12.83
N ASN A 84 -7.42 0.85 13.43
CA ASN A 84 -6.44 -0.21 13.13
C ASN A 84 -6.53 -0.70 11.69
N ILE A 85 -7.64 -0.44 10.98
CA ILE A 85 -7.75 -0.71 9.54
C ILE A 85 -6.64 -0.02 8.73
N PHE A 86 -6.11 1.12 9.18
CA PHE A 86 -4.98 1.77 8.53
C PHE A 86 -3.66 1.02 8.75
N VAL A 87 -3.49 0.41 9.92
CA VAL A 87 -2.35 -0.49 10.19
C VAL A 87 -2.43 -1.72 9.28
N THR A 88 -3.60 -2.34 9.17
CA THR A 88 -3.82 -3.47 8.26
C THR A 88 -3.53 -3.10 6.79
N ILE A 89 -3.90 -1.89 6.34
CA ILE A 89 -3.55 -1.42 5.00
C ILE A 89 -2.03 -1.31 4.82
N LYS A 90 -1.31 -0.75 5.81
CA LYS A 90 0.15 -0.62 5.76
C LYS A 90 0.84 -1.98 5.70
N GLU A 91 0.41 -2.94 6.52
CA GLU A 91 0.93 -4.32 6.52
C GLU A 91 0.69 -5.00 5.17
N LEU A 92 -0.51 -4.90 4.61
CA LEU A 92 -0.82 -5.48 3.31
C LEU A 92 -0.03 -4.83 2.16
N MET A 93 0.28 -3.54 2.25
CA MET A 93 1.17 -2.88 1.28
C MET A 93 2.58 -3.47 1.33
N VAL A 94 3.10 -3.76 2.54
CA VAL A 94 4.40 -4.44 2.73
C VAL A 94 4.37 -5.84 2.14
N ASP A 95 3.29 -6.61 2.36
CA ASP A 95 3.15 -7.96 1.80
C ASP A 95 3.12 -7.94 0.26
N VAL A 96 2.30 -7.07 -0.35
CA VAL A 96 2.25 -6.93 -1.82
C VAL A 96 3.60 -6.48 -2.39
N SER A 97 4.29 -5.56 -1.71
CA SER A 97 5.64 -5.13 -2.09
C SER A 97 6.63 -6.30 -2.07
N SER A 98 6.56 -7.15 -1.05
CA SER A 98 7.41 -8.34 -0.91
C SER A 98 7.16 -9.34 -2.04
N ASN A 99 5.90 -9.61 -2.35
CA ASN A 99 5.54 -10.47 -3.47
C ASN A 99 6.04 -9.90 -4.83
N CYS A 100 6.04 -8.57 -5.00
CA CYS A 100 6.65 -7.94 -6.17
C CYS A 100 8.17 -8.15 -6.22
N MET A 101 8.88 -7.99 -5.09
CA MET A 101 10.33 -8.21 -5.02
C MET A 101 10.71 -9.66 -5.38
N GLU A 102 9.96 -10.64 -4.86
CA GLU A 102 10.16 -12.05 -5.18
C GLU A 102 10.03 -12.33 -6.67
N LEU A 103 8.98 -11.80 -7.31
CA LEU A 103 8.78 -11.99 -8.74
C LEU A 103 9.90 -11.36 -9.57
N VAL A 104 10.36 -10.16 -9.18
CA VAL A 104 11.48 -9.47 -9.85
C VAL A 104 12.77 -10.25 -9.71
N LEU A 105 13.08 -10.77 -8.51
CA LEU A 105 14.26 -11.59 -8.26
C LEU A 105 14.22 -12.90 -9.06
N LYS A 106 13.04 -13.51 -9.16
CA LYS A 106 12.84 -14.72 -9.97
C LYS A 106 13.10 -14.45 -11.46
N GLU A 107 12.46 -13.42 -12.02
CA GLU A 107 12.67 -13.04 -13.43
C GLU A 107 14.14 -12.66 -13.70
N TRP A 108 14.80 -11.96 -12.76
CA TRP A 108 16.23 -11.67 -12.85
C TRP A 108 17.09 -12.93 -12.94
N GLY A 109 16.83 -13.91 -12.08
CA GLY A 109 17.54 -15.20 -12.06
C GLY A 109 17.45 -15.95 -13.39
N GLU A 110 16.27 -15.94 -14.02
CA GLU A 110 16.03 -16.56 -15.33
C GLU A 110 16.79 -15.87 -16.47
N THR A 111 17.20 -14.60 -16.27
CA THR A 111 17.90 -13.80 -17.29
C THR A 111 19.42 -13.80 -17.18
N LYS A 112 20.00 -14.61 -16.29
CA LYS A 112 21.47 -14.71 -16.14
C LYS A 112 22.19 -15.24 -17.40
N GLY A 113 21.47 -15.85 -18.36
CA GLY A 113 21.96 -16.24 -19.68
C GLY A 113 21.58 -15.30 -20.85
N ALA A 114 20.95 -14.16 -20.56
CA ALA A 114 20.39 -13.23 -21.54
C ALA A 114 21.44 -12.31 -22.20
N ASN A 115 21.05 -11.62 -23.27
CA ASN A 115 21.91 -10.64 -23.95
C ASN A 115 22.08 -9.35 -23.11
N ASP A 116 23.04 -8.49 -23.46
CA ASP A 116 23.38 -7.30 -22.67
C ASP A 116 22.24 -6.27 -22.57
N ALA A 117 21.38 -6.19 -23.58
CA ALA A 117 20.22 -5.31 -23.58
C ALA A 117 19.15 -5.76 -22.58
N GLU A 118 18.86 -7.06 -22.52
CA GLU A 118 17.96 -7.70 -21.56
C GLU A 118 18.49 -7.57 -20.12
N LYS A 119 19.80 -7.79 -19.91
CA LYS A 119 20.45 -7.56 -18.61
C LYS A 119 20.30 -6.12 -18.13
N LYS A 120 20.47 -5.13 -19.01
CA LYS A 120 20.31 -3.71 -18.66
C LYS A 120 18.86 -3.36 -18.31
N ALA A 121 17.88 -3.88 -19.07
CA ALA A 121 16.46 -3.70 -18.78
C ALA A 121 16.07 -4.29 -17.42
N ASN A 122 16.57 -5.49 -17.11
CA ASN A 122 16.27 -6.16 -15.84
C ASN A 122 17.01 -5.54 -14.65
N LYS A 123 18.20 -4.98 -14.85
CA LYS A 123 18.88 -4.18 -13.80
C LYS A 123 18.08 -2.92 -13.44
N ASN A 124 17.49 -2.24 -14.44
CA ASN A 124 16.58 -1.13 -14.18
C ASN A 124 15.34 -1.61 -13.40
N LEU A 125 14.84 -2.81 -13.70
CA LEU A 125 13.72 -3.41 -12.99
C LEU A 125 14.03 -3.68 -11.51
N LEU A 126 15.20 -4.24 -11.21
CA LEU A 126 15.69 -4.45 -9.84
C LEU A 126 15.75 -3.13 -9.06
N TRP A 127 16.33 -2.09 -9.66
CA TRP A 127 16.43 -0.77 -9.03
C TRP A 127 15.05 -0.15 -8.73
N ARG A 128 14.11 -0.31 -9.66
CA ARG A 128 12.74 0.18 -9.51
C ARG A 128 12.00 -0.54 -8.40
N ALA A 129 12.15 -1.87 -8.33
CA ALA A 129 11.60 -2.67 -7.23
C ALA A 129 12.16 -2.22 -5.88
N PHE A 130 13.48 -1.97 -5.81
CA PHE A 130 14.14 -1.54 -4.58
C PHE A 130 13.64 -0.17 -4.10
N LYS A 131 13.56 0.80 -5.03
CA LYS A 131 13.04 2.13 -4.72
C LYS A 131 11.58 2.08 -4.25
N LEU A 132 10.76 1.23 -4.85
CA LEU A 132 9.37 1.05 -4.43
C LEU A 132 9.27 0.42 -3.04
N ALA A 133 10.03 -0.64 -2.78
CA ALA A 133 10.08 -1.29 -1.47
C ALA A 133 10.49 -0.31 -0.36
N PHE A 134 11.48 0.54 -0.61
CA PHE A 134 11.90 1.58 0.35
C PHE A 134 10.80 2.63 0.62
N ARG A 135 10.03 3.01 -0.42
CA ARG A 135 8.89 3.91 -0.24
C ARG A 135 7.78 3.27 0.60
N VAL A 136 7.51 1.98 0.37
CA VAL A 136 6.51 1.22 1.14
C VAL A 136 6.96 1.07 2.60
N TYR A 137 8.22 0.70 2.85
CA TYR A 137 8.84 0.68 4.18
C TYR A 137 8.65 2.01 4.91
N SER A 138 9.00 3.12 4.26
CA SER A 138 8.90 4.46 4.85
C SER A 138 7.44 4.83 5.19
N PHE A 139 6.49 4.39 4.37
CA PHE A 139 5.05 4.62 4.58
C PHE A 139 4.47 3.75 5.71
N ALA A 140 4.87 2.49 5.77
CA ALA A 140 4.43 1.56 6.79
C ALA A 140 5.08 1.84 8.16
N GLY A 141 6.24 2.51 8.17
CA GLY A 141 7.05 2.76 9.36
C GLY A 141 7.92 1.56 9.73
N GLY A 142 8.13 0.63 8.81
CA GLY A 142 8.81 -0.63 9.03
C GLY A 142 8.45 -1.68 7.98
N ASN A 143 9.16 -2.79 8.03
CA ASN A 143 8.92 -4.00 7.24
C ASN A 143 8.73 -5.18 8.19
N ASP A 144 8.12 -6.26 7.70
CA ASP A 144 8.27 -7.55 8.33
C ASP A 144 9.63 -8.20 7.96
N GLU A 145 9.97 -9.29 8.64
CA GLU A 145 11.25 -9.99 8.45
C GLU A 145 11.45 -10.48 7.01
N ARG A 146 10.37 -10.89 6.33
CA ARG A 146 10.41 -11.39 4.95
C ARG A 146 10.74 -10.25 3.98
N ALA A 147 10.03 -9.13 4.10
CA ALA A 147 10.23 -7.94 3.29
C ALA A 147 11.66 -7.41 3.43
N ASP A 148 12.21 -7.40 4.65
CA ASP A 148 13.58 -6.98 4.91
C ASP A 148 14.64 -7.90 4.29
N LYS A 149 14.42 -9.22 4.34
CA LYS A 149 15.31 -10.17 3.69
C LYS A 149 15.32 -9.96 2.16
N LEU A 150 14.14 -9.83 1.56
CA LEU A 150 14.02 -9.60 0.12
C LEU A 150 14.62 -8.27 -0.31
N ALA A 151 14.43 -7.20 0.46
CA ALA A 151 15.02 -5.90 0.18
C ALA A 151 16.56 -5.95 0.21
N LYS A 152 17.15 -6.72 1.13
CA LYS A 152 18.61 -6.95 1.19
C LYS A 152 19.11 -7.76 0.00
N GLU A 153 18.42 -8.84 -0.37
CA GLU A 153 18.77 -9.64 -1.56
C GLU A 153 18.71 -8.79 -2.83
N LEU A 154 17.64 -8.01 -2.99
CA LEU A 154 17.46 -7.09 -4.10
C LEU A 154 18.57 -6.04 -4.16
N ALA A 155 18.94 -5.45 -3.03
CA ALA A 155 20.04 -4.50 -2.94
C ALA A 155 21.37 -5.13 -3.36
N ASN A 156 21.66 -6.36 -2.92
CA ASN A 156 22.87 -7.07 -3.30
C ASN A 156 22.94 -7.30 -4.83
N GLU A 157 21.84 -7.72 -5.45
CA GLU A 157 21.79 -7.94 -6.91
C GLU A 157 21.93 -6.62 -7.70
N VAL A 158 21.35 -5.51 -7.20
CA VAL A 158 21.56 -4.17 -7.79
C VAL A 158 23.04 -3.77 -7.74
N LEU A 159 23.73 -4.02 -6.63
CA LEU A 159 25.11 -3.64 -6.41
C LEU A 159 26.10 -4.54 -7.17
N CYS A 160 25.94 -5.85 -7.11
CA CYS A 160 26.81 -6.83 -7.77
C CYS A 160 26.76 -6.75 -9.31
N GLY A 161 25.62 -6.35 -9.90
CA GLY A 161 25.52 -6.16 -11.35
C GLY A 161 26.25 -4.92 -11.90
N SER A 162 27.08 -4.24 -11.09
CA SER A 162 27.83 -3.02 -11.46
C SER A 162 29.33 -3.25 -11.66
N SER A 163 29.79 -4.50 -11.63
CA SER A 163 31.18 -4.92 -11.90
C SER A 163 31.33 -5.54 -13.27
#